data_AF-A0A353D0V3-F1
#
_entry.id   AF-A0A353D0V3-F1
#
_cell.length_a   1.000
_cell.length_b   1.000
_cell.length_c   1.000
_cell.angle_alpha   90.00
_cell.angle_beta   90.00
_cell.angle_gamma   90.00
#
_symmetry.space_group_name_H-M   'P 1'
#
loop_
_entity.id
_entity.type
_entity.pdbx_description
1 polymer ?
#
loop_
_entity_poly.entity_id
_entity_poly.type
_entity_poly.pdbx_seq_one_letter_code
_entity_poly.pdbx_strand_id
1 'polypeptide(L)' 'PPPLIKQLKPGGRMVIPVGSRFMTQQLLTVDKRADNKVVSRQVMPVVFVPVTGRH' A
#
# COMPACT_ATOMS: atom_id res chain seq x y z
N PRO A 1 1.00 2.53 8.51
CA PRO A 1 0.12 2.44 7.31
C PRO A 1 -1.42 2.59 7.54
N PRO A 2 -2.01 2.47 8.75
CA PRO A 2 -3.46 2.70 8.93
C PRO A 2 -4.01 4.04 8.40
N PRO A 3 -3.27 5.18 8.48
CA PRO A 3 -3.80 6.47 8.03
C PRO A 3 -4.13 6.51 6.53
N LEU A 4 -3.27 5.92 5.69
CA LEU A 4 -3.48 5.93 4.23
C LEU A 4 -4.69 5.07 3.85
N ILE A 5 -4.89 3.93 4.50
CA ILE A 5 -6.06 3.06 4.26
C ILE A 5 -7.35 3.77 4.68
N LYS A 6 -7.33 4.53 5.78
CA LYS A 6 -8.48 5.34 6.23
C LYS A 6 -8.87 6.41 5.20
N GLN A 7 -7.90 6.97 4.46
CA GLN A 7 -8.14 7.97 3.42
C GLN A 7 -8.73 7.39 2.13
N LEU A 8 -8.73 6.06 1.94
CA LEU A 8 -9.39 5.44 0.79
C LEU A 8 -10.90 5.56 0.90
N LYS A 9 -11.53 5.99 -0.19
CA LYS A 9 -12.98 5.88 -0.38
C LYS A 9 -13.39 4.40 -0.53
N PRO A 10 -14.62 4.00 -0.16
CA PRO A 10 -15.17 2.71 -0.56
C PRO A 10 -15.12 2.52 -2.08
N GLY A 11 -14.73 1.33 -2.53
CA GLY A 11 -14.40 1.04 -3.93
C GLY A 11 -12.99 1.47 -4.37
N GLY A 12 -12.25 2.18 -3.52
CA GLY A 12 -10.90 2.67 -3.83
C GLY A 12 -9.83 1.59 -3.74
N ARG A 13 -8.75 1.79 -4.52
CA ARG A 13 -7.56 0.93 -4.52
C ARG A 13 -6.31 1.76 -4.22
N MET A 14 -5.45 1.22 -3.39
CA MET A 14 -4.09 1.71 -3.17
C MET A 14 -3.09 0.69 -3.72
N VAL A 15 -2.02 1.18 -4.31
CA VAL A 15 -0.88 0.39 -4.75
C VAL A 15 0.36 0.99 -4.11
N ILE A 16 1.10 0.21 -3.33
CA ILE A 16 2.19 0.73 -2.50
C ILE A 16 3.32 -0.29 -2.34
N PRO A 17 4.60 0.11 -2.47
CA PRO A 17 5.72 -0.74 -2.11
C PRO A 17 5.86 -0.80 -0.58
N VAL A 18 5.98 -2.01 -0.03
CA VAL A 18 6.22 -2.22 1.40
C VAL A 18 7.45 -3.11 1.58
N GLY A 19 8.35 -2.69 2.45
CA GLY A 19 9.60 -3.37 2.73
C GLY A 19 10.65 -2.39 3.28
N SER A 20 11.79 -2.93 3.71
CA SER A 20 12.91 -2.14 4.24
C SER A 20 13.47 -1.20 3.17
N ARG A 21 13.93 -0.03 3.60
CA ARG A 21 14.58 0.95 2.71
C ARG A 21 15.82 0.33 2.09
N PHE A 22 16.08 0.65 0.82
CA PHE A 22 17.25 0.19 0.05
C PHE A 22 17.35 -1.33 -0.14
N MET A 23 16.30 -2.08 0.18
CA MET A 23 16.18 -3.52 -0.06
C MET A 23 15.05 -3.77 -1.07
N THR A 24 14.98 -5.00 -1.60
CA THR A 24 13.81 -5.45 -2.37
C THR A 24 12.54 -5.30 -1.54
N GLN A 25 11.55 -4.62 -2.11
CA GLN A 25 10.22 -4.41 -1.53
C GLN A 25 9.20 -5.31 -2.21
N GLN A 26 8.04 -5.51 -1.59
CA GLN A 26 6.90 -6.13 -2.25
C GLN A 26 5.92 -5.05 -2.67
N LEU A 27 5.39 -5.14 -3.89
CA LEU A 27 4.28 -4.31 -4.33
C LEU A 27 2.98 -4.92 -3.80
N LEU A 28 2.24 -4.18 -2.98
CA LEU A 28 0.91 -4.59 -2.52
C LEU A 28 -0.17 -3.80 -3.23
N THR A 29 -1.30 -4.46 -3.51
CA THR A 29 -2.57 -3.75 -3.71
C THR A 29 -3.45 -3.89 -2.48
N VAL A 30 -4.06 -2.79 -2.07
CA VAL A 30 -5.05 -2.74 -1.00
C VAL A 30 -6.35 -2.22 -1.59
N ASP A 31 -7.38 -3.06 -1.57
CA ASP A 31 -8.72 -2.74 -2.04
C ASP A 31 -9.62 -2.46 -0.84
N LYS A 32 -10.22 -1.27 -0.80
CA LYS A 32 -11.31 -0.98 0.13
C LYS A 32 -12.62 -1.25 -0.60
N ARG A 33 -13.29 -2.34 -0.22
CA ARG A 33 -14.56 -2.73 -0.82
C ARG A 33 -15.68 -1.76 -0.45
N ALA A 34 -16.80 -1.85 -1.17
CA ALA A 34 -17.98 -1.03 -0.90
C ALA A 34 -18.54 -1.23 0.53
N ASP A 35 -18.40 -2.43 1.09
CA ASP A 35 -18.77 -2.77 2.47
C ASP A 35 -17.72 -2.34 3.51
N ASN A 36 -16.78 -1.46 3.14
CA ASN A 36 -15.65 -1.00 3.94
C ASN A 36 -14.65 -2.09 4.37
N LYS A 37 -14.81 -3.35 3.92
CA LYS A 37 -13.78 -4.37 4.14
C LYS A 37 -12.52 -4.04 3.35
N VAL A 38 -11.38 -4.28 3.98
CA VAL A 38 -10.07 -4.06 3.38
C VAL A 38 -9.49 -5.42 3.01
N VAL A 39 -9.08 -5.57 1.75
CA VAL A 39 -8.40 -6.78 1.25
C VAL A 39 -7.06 -6.37 0.69
N SER A 40 -6.01 -7.11 1.05
CA SER A 40 -4.66 -6.89 0.55
C SER A 40 -4.15 -8.11 -0.21
N ARG A 41 -3.35 -7.88 -1.25
CA ARG A 41 -2.61 -8.92 -1.96
C ARG A 41 -1.21 -8.43 -2.30
N GLN A 42 -0.24 -9.36 -2.30
CA GLN A 42 1.09 -9.12 -2.85
C GLN A 42 1.05 -9.36 -4.37
N VAL A 43 1.76 -8.54 -5.13
CA VAL A 43 1.80 -8.62 -6.59
C VAL A 43 3.12 -9.20 -7.07
N MET A 44 4.23 -8.53 -6.74
CA MET A 44 5.57 -8.88 -7.18
C MET A 44 6.63 -8.09 -6.38
N PRO A 45 7.89 -8.57 -6.33
CA PRO A 45 9.01 -7.78 -5.83
C PRO A 45 9.28 -6.54 -6.70
N VAL A 46 9.66 -5.43 -6.07
CA VAL A 46 9.99 -4.15 -6.71
C VAL A 46 11.12 -3.44 -5.95
N VAL A 47 11.74 -2.44 -6.58
CA VAL A 47 12.73 -1.56 -5.95
C VAL A 47 12.31 -0.12 -6.19
N PHE A 48 11.96 0.60 -5.13
CA PHE A 48 11.64 2.03 -5.18
C PHE A 48 12.69 2.81 -4.38
N VAL A 49 12.87 4.08 -4.76
CA VAL A 49 13.62 5.03 -3.94
C VAL A 49 12.95 5.19 -2.57
N PRO A 50 13.71 5.51 -1.50
CA PRO A 50 13.11 5.71 -0.18
C PRO A 50 12.11 6.86 -0.19
N VAL A 51 10.96 6.68 0.48
CA VAL A 51 10.06 7.79 0.80
C VAL A 51 10.75 8.68 1.85
N THR A 52 10.93 9.96 1.52
CA THR A 52 11.67 10.94 2.35
C THR A 52 10.78 11.93 3.09
N GLY A 53 9.46 11.74 3.10
CA GLY A 53 8.52 12.58 3.84
C GLY A 53 8.62 12.38 5.37
N ARG A 54 8.49 13.47 6.14
CA ARG A 54 8.21 13.40 7.58
C ARG A 54 6.72 13.10 7.75
N HIS A 55 6.38 12.10 8.54
CA HIS A 55 5.00 11.70 8.86
C HIS A 55 4.77 11.77 10.36
#